data_AF-A0A9E0T8W4-F1
#
_entry.id   AF-A0A9E0T8W4-F1
#
_cell.length_a   1.000
_cell.length_b   1.000
_cell.length_c   1.000
_cell.angle_alpha   90.00
_cell.angle_beta   90.00
_cell.angle_gamma   90.00
#
_symmetry.space_group_name_H-M   'P 1'
#
loop_
_entity.id
_entity.type
_entity.pdbx_description
1 polymer ?
#
loop_
_entity_poly.entity_id
_entity_poly.type
_entity_poly.pdbx_seq_one_letter_code
_entity_poly.pdbx_strand_id
1 'polypeptide(L)'
;MTDKAQLQRSLHLWWDRLAWGFGDLRRLLVERGAWPAPGLTLAGAQGGSWALAGTRLRPQARPGKAAGLLVPETECLWGSLQLPAMPRAALGQAVQEAMWRVSPLPVQDIMTAWQATAQAGGGWAVDWGICRASSQQEARQRQGLAENAPVYLERLGRAHPVHGPGLLAMQRRQRWIDGAAIAGLLLILAALATPALMPLVLKRQAVVRALQHVSSIDPQAAPLRVQLDELRARAGVAQNLRQGQAGSLP
;
A
#
# COMPACT_ATOMS: atom_id res chain seq x y z
N MET A 1 -34.37 -2.19 3.61
CA MET A 1 -33.18 -3.06 3.37
C MET A 1 -32.08 -2.37 2.54
N THR A 2 -32.11 -1.04 2.37
CA THR A 2 -31.28 -0.27 1.43
C THR A 2 -30.00 0.33 2.03
N ASP A 3 -29.97 0.65 3.33
CA ASP A 3 -28.83 1.35 3.96
C ASP A 3 -27.54 0.55 4.02
N LYS A 4 -27.60 -0.75 4.34
CA LYS A 4 -26.39 -1.60 4.42
C LYS A 4 -25.71 -1.76 3.06
N ALA A 5 -26.50 -1.90 2.00
CA ALA A 5 -26.01 -2.02 0.64
C ALA A 5 -25.36 -0.71 0.14
N GLN A 6 -25.91 0.44 0.55
CA GLN A 6 -25.36 1.75 0.20
C GLN A 6 -24.04 2.03 0.95
N LEU A 7 -23.97 1.68 2.24
CA LEU A 7 -22.77 1.77 3.07
C LEU A 7 -21.63 0.87 2.56
N GLN A 8 -21.95 -0.38 2.18
CA GLN A 8 -20.95 -1.29 1.61
C GLN A 8 -20.40 -0.76 0.28
N ARG A 9 -21.25 -0.20 -0.59
CA ARG A 9 -20.80 0.42 -1.84
C ARG A 9 -19.90 1.63 -1.61
N SER A 10 -20.26 2.52 -0.69
CA SER A 10 -19.42 3.69 -0.38
C SER A 10 -18.08 3.27 0.21
N LEU A 11 -18.05 2.24 1.06
CA LEU A 11 -16.80 1.72 1.62
C LEU A 11 -15.90 1.12 0.54
N HIS A 12 -16.47 0.34 -0.38
CA HIS A 12 -15.74 -0.22 -1.51
C HIS A 12 -15.18 0.86 -2.44
N LEU A 13 -15.97 1.89 -2.76
CA LEU A 13 -15.50 3.02 -3.58
C LEU A 13 -14.38 3.80 -2.89
N TRP A 14 -14.44 3.95 -1.57
CA TRP A 14 -13.39 4.60 -0.79
C TRP A 14 -12.10 3.78 -0.76
N TRP A 15 -12.19 2.46 -0.55
CA TRP A 15 -11.04 1.55 -0.63
C TRP A 15 -10.41 1.52 -2.01
N ASP A 16 -11.23 1.49 -3.06
CA ASP A 16 -10.76 1.55 -4.45
C ASP A 16 -9.97 2.85 -4.70
N ARG A 17 -10.43 3.97 -4.16
CA ARG A 17 -9.72 5.26 -4.26
C ARG A 17 -8.39 5.27 -3.52
N LEU A 18 -8.34 4.73 -2.31
CA LEU A 18 -7.07 4.60 -1.59
C LEU A 18 -6.08 3.71 -2.35
N ALA A 19 -6.54 2.55 -2.84
CA ALA A 19 -5.71 1.65 -3.62
C ALA A 19 -5.15 2.33 -4.88
N TRP A 20 -5.91 3.25 -5.49
CA TRP A 20 -5.45 4.10 -6.59
C TRP A 20 -4.43 5.14 -6.16
N GLY A 21 -4.68 5.88 -5.08
CA GLY A 21 -3.74 6.87 -4.53
C GLY A 21 -2.39 6.23 -4.17
N PHE A 22 -2.40 5.02 -3.61
CA PHE A 22 -1.19 4.23 -3.39
C PHE A 22 -0.50 3.84 -4.70
N GLY A 23 -1.26 3.46 -5.73
CA GLY A 23 -0.71 3.16 -7.05
C GLY A 23 0.00 4.35 -7.70
N ASP A 24 -0.61 5.54 -7.64
CA ASP A 24 -0.02 6.77 -8.17
C ASP A 24 1.18 7.23 -7.35
N LEU A 25 1.12 7.16 -6.03
CA LEU A 25 2.26 7.45 -5.17
C LEU A 25 3.43 6.50 -5.47
N ARG A 26 3.15 5.20 -5.59
CA ARG A 26 4.15 4.20 -5.98
C ARG A 26 4.78 4.54 -7.34
N ARG A 27 3.97 4.88 -8.34
CA ARG A 27 4.47 5.31 -9.67
C ARG A 27 5.42 6.50 -9.53
N LEU A 28 5.04 7.53 -8.78
CA LEU A 28 5.86 8.72 -8.55
C LEU A 28 7.18 8.38 -7.83
N LEU A 29 7.15 7.48 -6.84
CA LEU A 29 8.35 7.03 -6.15
C LEU A 29 9.28 6.23 -7.08
N VAL A 30 8.73 5.37 -7.95
CA VAL A 30 9.53 4.66 -8.97
C VAL A 30 10.17 5.64 -9.96
N GLU A 31 9.40 6.62 -10.45
CA GLU A 31 9.91 7.64 -11.38
C GLU A 31 11.04 8.49 -10.77
N ARG A 32 11.02 8.66 -9.44
CA ARG A 32 12.06 9.35 -8.66
C ARG A 32 13.19 8.42 -8.19
N GLY A 33 13.09 7.11 -8.39
CA GLY A 33 14.07 6.13 -7.93
C GLY A 33 14.01 5.82 -6.42
N ALA A 34 12.96 6.28 -5.72
CA ALA A 34 12.74 6.05 -4.30
C ALA A 34 11.96 4.75 -3.99
N TRP A 35 11.46 4.05 -5.02
CA TRP A 35 10.83 2.74 -4.88
C TRP A 35 11.47 1.72 -5.81
N PRO A 36 11.71 0.47 -5.36
CA PRO A 36 12.33 -0.55 -6.18
C PRO A 36 11.43 -0.96 -7.35
N ALA A 37 11.99 -0.93 -8.55
CA ALA A 37 11.37 -1.45 -9.76
C ALA A 37 12.44 -2.16 -10.61
N PRO A 38 12.09 -3.23 -11.33
CA PRO A 38 13.00 -3.85 -12.28
C PRO A 38 13.32 -2.83 -13.36
N GLY A 39 14.60 -2.54 -13.55
CA GLY A 39 15.04 -1.75 -14.69
C GLY A 39 14.62 -2.46 -15.98
N LEU A 40 13.76 -1.81 -16.76
CA LEU A 40 13.28 -2.35 -18.02
C LEU A 40 13.88 -1.56 -19.17
N THR A 41 14.64 -2.25 -20.01
CA THR A 41 15.20 -1.74 -21.26
C THR A 41 14.23 -2.05 -22.39
N LEU A 42 13.82 -1.03 -23.13
CA LEU A 42 12.94 -1.13 -24.28
C LEU A 42 13.74 -0.91 -25.55
N ALA A 43 13.54 -1.78 -26.54
CA ALA A 43 14.00 -1.57 -27.90
C ALA A 43 12.88 -0.88 -28.70
N GLY A 44 13.22 0.16 -29.45
CA GLY A 44 12.26 0.80 -30.35
C GLY A 44 12.12 0.03 -31.64
N ALA A 45 10.95 0.15 -32.26
CA ALA A 45 10.68 -0.48 -33.56
C ALA A 45 11.72 -0.10 -34.65
N GLN A 46 12.30 1.10 -34.59
CA GLN A 46 13.18 1.66 -35.62
C GLN A 46 14.68 1.66 -35.27
N GLY A 47 15.07 1.05 -34.14
CA GLY A 47 16.47 1.04 -33.69
C GLY A 47 16.79 2.17 -32.72
N GLY A 48 16.59 1.88 -31.44
CA GLY A 48 16.93 2.75 -30.32
C GLY A 48 16.73 1.99 -29.01
N SER A 49 17.38 2.44 -27.94
CA SER A 49 17.22 1.85 -26.61
C SER A 49 16.77 2.88 -25.60
N TRP A 50 15.75 2.53 -24.82
CA TRP A 50 15.22 3.36 -23.75
C TRP A 50 15.21 2.60 -22.43
N ALA A 51 15.55 3.28 -21.34
CA ALA A 51 15.29 2.80 -20.01
C ALA A 51 13.92 3.31 -19.54
N LEU A 52 13.08 2.40 -19.07
CA LEU A 52 11.77 2.71 -18.49
C LEU A 52 11.88 2.77 -16.96
N ALA A 53 11.54 3.93 -16.39
CA ALA A 53 11.39 4.12 -14.95
C ALA A 53 9.94 4.52 -14.64
N GLY A 54 9.14 3.58 -14.15
CA GLY A 54 7.71 3.79 -13.94
C GLY A 54 7.00 3.94 -15.28
N THR A 55 6.69 5.18 -15.67
CA THR A 55 6.16 5.50 -17.00
C THR A 55 7.06 6.40 -17.84
N ARG A 56 8.17 6.90 -17.27
CA ARG A 56 9.08 7.81 -17.96
C ARG A 56 10.09 7.04 -18.80
N LEU A 57 10.26 7.48 -20.03
CA LEU A 57 11.30 6.99 -20.92
C LEU A 57 12.56 7.84 -20.76
N ARG A 58 13.73 7.18 -20.70
CA ARG A 58 15.03 7.84 -20.77
C ARG A 58 15.83 7.22 -21.90
N PRO A 59 16.34 8.01 -22.86
CA PRO A 59 17.18 7.47 -23.92
C PRO A 59 18.45 6.88 -23.31
N GLN A 60 18.87 5.74 -23.85
CA GLN A 60 20.07 5.04 -23.40
C GLN A 60 21.07 4.99 -24.55
N ALA A 61 22.28 5.53 -24.31
CA ALA A 61 23.34 5.58 -25.32
C ALA A 61 23.97 4.20 -25.58
N ARG A 62 23.97 3.31 -24.57
CA ARG A 62 24.51 1.96 -24.68
C ARG A 62 23.37 0.95 -24.58
N PRO A 63 22.96 0.30 -25.68
CA PRO A 63 21.86 -0.63 -25.66
C PRO A 63 22.23 -1.87 -24.83
N GLY A 64 21.50 -2.11 -23.74
CA GLY A 64 21.53 -3.38 -23.03
C GLY A 64 20.64 -4.43 -23.71
N LYS A 65 20.58 -5.64 -23.15
CA LYS A 65 19.60 -6.66 -23.59
C LYS A 65 18.19 -6.08 -23.44
N ALA A 66 17.47 -5.93 -24.55
CA ALA A 66 16.11 -5.41 -24.53
C ALA A 66 15.17 -6.42 -23.89
N ALA A 67 14.37 -5.94 -22.94
CA ALA A 67 13.37 -6.74 -22.23
C ALA A 67 11.95 -6.49 -22.74
N GLY A 68 11.73 -5.44 -23.55
CA GLY A 68 10.45 -5.12 -24.16
C GLY A 68 10.58 -4.29 -25.43
N LEU A 69 9.44 -4.07 -26.09
CA LEU A 69 9.34 -3.27 -27.31
C LEU A 69 8.68 -1.91 -27.00
N LEU A 70 9.21 -0.83 -27.57
CA LEU A 70 8.60 0.49 -27.62
C LEU A 70 8.14 0.79 -29.05
N VAL A 71 6.85 1.07 -29.21
CA VAL A 71 6.26 1.52 -30.48
C VAL A 71 6.16 3.04 -30.46
N PRO A 72 6.68 3.74 -31.49
CA PRO A 72 6.68 5.19 -31.52
C PRO A 72 5.26 5.76 -31.64
N GLU A 73 5.09 7.01 -31.19
CA GLU A 73 3.80 7.71 -31.22
C GLU A 73 3.22 7.81 -32.63
N THR A 74 4.07 7.92 -33.66
CA THR A 74 3.69 8.04 -35.08
C THR A 74 3.03 6.80 -35.66
N GLU A 75 3.24 5.63 -35.06
CA GLU A 75 2.66 4.35 -35.50
C GLU A 75 1.39 3.99 -34.72
N CYS A 76 0.94 4.88 -33.83
CA CYS A 76 -0.17 4.66 -32.91
C CYS A 76 -1.30 5.68 -33.13
N LEU A 77 -2.55 5.23 -33.02
CA LEU A 77 -3.71 6.11 -32.90
C LEU A 77 -3.94 6.42 -31.43
N TRP A 78 -3.99 7.70 -31.07
CA TRP A 78 -4.18 8.15 -29.70
C TRP A 78 -5.48 8.92 -29.51
N GLY A 79 -6.03 8.81 -28.31
CA GLY A 79 -7.11 9.66 -27.87
C GLY A 79 -7.17 9.77 -26.35
N SER A 80 -8.20 10.46 -25.89
CA SER A 80 -8.56 10.55 -24.49
C SER A 80 -10.08 10.35 -24.34
N LEU A 81 -10.49 9.84 -23.19
CA LEU A 81 -11.90 9.67 -22.86
C LEU A 81 -12.12 9.97 -21.37
N GLN A 82 -13.34 10.39 -21.03
CA GLN A 82 -13.76 10.57 -19.65
C GLN A 82 -14.81 9.51 -19.31
N LEU A 83 -14.61 8.80 -18.20
CA LEU A 83 -15.57 7.84 -17.68
C LEU A 83 -16.18 8.34 -16.38
N PRO A 84 -17.45 8.01 -16.12
CA PRO A 84 -18.10 8.33 -14.86
C PRO A 84 -17.44 7.58 -13.68
N ALA A 85 -17.78 8.00 -12.46
CA ALA A 85 -17.34 7.31 -11.25
C ALA A 85 -17.80 5.85 -11.28
N MET A 86 -16.85 4.92 -11.24
CA MET A 86 -17.11 3.47 -11.26
C MET A 86 -16.02 2.70 -10.53
N PRO A 87 -16.30 1.44 -10.09
CA PRO A 87 -15.32 0.59 -9.44
C PRO A 87 -14.13 0.29 -10.33
N ARG A 88 -12.95 0.10 -9.71
CA ARG A 88 -11.70 -0.16 -10.44
C ARG A 88 -11.78 -1.44 -11.30
N ALA A 89 -12.45 -2.47 -10.79
CA ALA A 89 -12.59 -3.74 -11.49
C ALA A 89 -13.37 -3.60 -12.82
N ALA A 90 -14.31 -2.65 -12.90
CA ALA A 90 -15.11 -2.39 -14.08
C ALA A 90 -14.41 -1.49 -15.12
N LEU A 91 -13.41 -0.73 -14.68
CA LEU A 91 -12.73 0.26 -15.52
C LEU A 91 -12.09 -0.35 -16.78
N GLY A 92 -11.45 -1.51 -16.65
CA GLY A 92 -10.79 -2.15 -17.80
C GLY A 92 -11.77 -2.53 -18.90
N GLN A 93 -12.93 -3.08 -18.52
CA GLN A 93 -13.99 -3.42 -19.46
C GLN A 93 -14.62 -2.15 -20.07
N ALA A 94 -14.91 -1.14 -19.25
CA ALA A 94 -15.50 0.12 -19.72
C ALA A 94 -14.59 0.85 -20.73
N VAL A 95 -13.28 0.89 -20.47
CA VAL A 95 -12.30 1.45 -21.40
C VAL A 95 -12.26 0.65 -22.69
N GLN A 96 -12.23 -0.69 -22.60
CA GLN A 96 -12.18 -1.55 -23.77
C GLN A 96 -13.42 -1.37 -24.66
N GLU A 97 -14.61 -1.35 -24.08
CA GLU A 97 -15.87 -1.10 -24.80
C GLU A 97 -15.90 0.29 -25.44
N ALA A 98 -15.42 1.32 -24.73
CA ALA A 98 -15.34 2.68 -25.26
C ALA A 98 -14.35 2.76 -26.43
N MET A 99 -13.19 2.10 -26.32
CA MET A 99 -12.18 2.04 -27.38
C MET A 99 -12.69 1.31 -28.63
N TRP A 100 -13.45 0.23 -28.48
CA TRP A 100 -14.03 -0.50 -29.62
C TRP A 100 -14.97 0.36 -30.46
N ARG A 101 -15.66 1.32 -29.85
CA ARG A 101 -16.56 2.24 -30.57
C ARG A 101 -15.80 3.28 -31.40
N VAL A 102 -14.54 3.54 -31.07
CA VAL A 102 -13.71 4.58 -31.70
C VAL A 102 -12.62 3.99 -32.61
N SER A 103 -12.33 2.68 -32.48
CA SER A 103 -11.31 2.01 -33.27
C SER A 103 -11.68 1.93 -34.76
N PRO A 104 -10.82 2.40 -35.68
CA PRO A 104 -11.01 2.21 -37.12
C PRO A 104 -10.65 0.79 -37.58
N LEU A 105 -10.10 -0.04 -36.70
CA LEU A 105 -9.63 -1.39 -36.97
C LEU A 105 -10.45 -2.43 -36.20
N PRO A 106 -10.61 -3.66 -36.74
CA PRO A 106 -11.33 -4.72 -36.07
C PRO A 106 -10.62 -5.15 -34.78
N VAL A 107 -11.40 -5.60 -33.80
CA VAL A 107 -10.94 -5.88 -32.42
C VAL A 107 -9.81 -6.91 -32.35
N GLN A 108 -9.76 -7.85 -33.29
CA GLN A 108 -8.75 -8.91 -33.35
C GLN A 108 -7.37 -8.41 -33.83
N ASP A 109 -7.33 -7.29 -34.56
CA ASP A 109 -6.10 -6.77 -35.17
C ASP A 109 -5.53 -5.57 -34.40
N ILE A 110 -6.13 -5.21 -33.26
CA ILE A 110 -5.71 -4.10 -32.44
C ILE A 110 -5.07 -4.56 -31.14
N MET A 111 -3.99 -3.88 -30.77
CA MET A 111 -3.48 -3.87 -29.41
C MET A 111 -3.83 -2.55 -28.76
N THR A 112 -4.23 -2.62 -27.49
CA THR A 112 -4.67 -1.46 -26.73
C THR A 112 -3.71 -1.18 -25.59
N ALA A 113 -3.26 0.06 -25.49
CA ALA A 113 -2.62 0.59 -24.30
C ALA A 113 -3.52 1.66 -23.72
N TRP A 114 -3.70 1.67 -22.41
CA TRP A 114 -4.43 2.74 -21.76
C TRP A 114 -3.90 2.99 -20.36
N GLN A 115 -4.09 4.22 -19.92
CA GLN A 115 -3.79 4.64 -18.56
C GLN A 115 -4.93 5.52 -18.07
N ALA A 116 -5.51 5.15 -16.94
CA ALA A 116 -6.50 5.95 -16.26
C ALA A 116 -5.87 6.78 -15.15
N THR A 117 -6.44 7.95 -14.91
CA THR A 117 -6.13 8.85 -13.80
C THR A 117 -7.44 9.26 -13.13
N ALA A 118 -7.45 9.28 -11.80
CA ALA A 118 -8.62 9.69 -11.04
C ALA A 118 -8.80 11.22 -11.12
N GLN A 119 -10.01 11.68 -11.42
CA GLN A 119 -10.35 13.10 -11.44
C GLN A 119 -10.93 13.56 -10.10
N ALA A 120 -10.80 14.85 -9.78
CA ALA A 120 -11.32 15.44 -8.55
C ALA A 120 -12.85 15.28 -8.41
N GLY A 121 -13.59 15.26 -9.51
CA GLY A 121 -15.04 14.99 -9.55
C GLY A 121 -15.44 13.52 -9.36
N GLY A 122 -14.45 12.62 -9.16
CA GLY A 122 -14.69 11.21 -8.94
C GLY A 122 -14.83 10.34 -10.19
N GLY A 123 -14.83 10.94 -11.37
CA GLY A 123 -14.69 10.25 -12.65
C GLY A 123 -13.25 9.85 -12.96
N TRP A 124 -13.05 9.28 -14.14
CA TRP A 124 -11.76 8.83 -14.65
C TRP A 124 -11.42 9.55 -15.94
N ALA A 125 -10.21 10.11 -16.02
CA ALA A 125 -9.62 10.52 -17.28
C ALA A 125 -8.74 9.38 -17.80
N VAL A 126 -9.01 8.91 -19.01
CA VAL A 126 -8.28 7.79 -19.60
C VAL A 126 -7.61 8.25 -20.88
N ASP A 127 -6.30 8.10 -20.91
CA ASP A 127 -5.49 8.20 -22.12
C ASP A 127 -5.37 6.81 -22.73
N TRP A 128 -5.72 6.68 -24.01
CA TRP A 128 -5.71 5.40 -24.72
C TRP A 128 -4.97 5.50 -26.06
N GLY A 129 -4.33 4.41 -26.43
CA GLY A 129 -3.59 4.24 -27.68
C GLY A 129 -3.90 2.89 -28.31
N ILE A 130 -3.96 2.89 -29.64
CA ILE A 130 -4.21 1.71 -30.46
C ILE A 130 -3.07 1.55 -31.46
N CYS A 131 -2.54 0.33 -31.59
CA CYS A 131 -1.62 -0.03 -32.66
C CYS A 131 -2.04 -1.37 -33.29
N ARG A 132 -1.55 -1.67 -34.50
CA ARG A 132 -1.82 -2.94 -35.17
C ARG A 132 -1.05 -4.08 -34.51
N ALA A 133 -1.71 -5.22 -34.32
CA ALA A 133 -1.08 -6.41 -33.75
C ALA A 133 0.03 -6.98 -34.66
N SER A 134 -0.15 -6.91 -35.99
CA SER A 134 0.83 -7.43 -36.96
C SER A 134 2.15 -6.66 -36.94
N SER A 135 2.12 -5.32 -36.96
CA SER A 135 3.33 -4.49 -36.92
C SER A 135 4.14 -4.72 -35.65
N GLN A 136 3.45 -4.95 -34.53
CA GLN A 136 4.03 -5.28 -33.25
C GLN A 136 4.77 -6.63 -33.30
N GLN A 137 4.13 -7.67 -33.83
CA GLN A 137 4.71 -9.02 -33.92
C GLN A 137 5.96 -9.02 -34.79
N GLU A 138 5.91 -8.35 -35.95
CA GLU A 138 7.07 -8.14 -36.81
C GLU A 138 8.19 -7.39 -36.09
N ALA A 139 7.87 -6.30 -35.38
CA ALA A 139 8.85 -5.52 -34.64
C ALA A 139 9.50 -6.32 -33.49
N ARG A 140 8.73 -7.17 -32.79
CA ARG A 140 9.28 -8.09 -31.76
C ARG A 140 10.26 -9.09 -32.39
N GLN A 141 9.89 -9.69 -33.52
CA GLN A 141 10.74 -10.65 -34.22
C GLN A 141 12.03 -10.01 -34.73
N ARG A 142 11.94 -8.83 -35.35
CA ARG A 142 13.11 -8.06 -35.81
C ARG A 142 14.09 -7.74 -34.68
N GLN A 143 13.58 -7.48 -33.47
CA GLN A 143 14.39 -7.19 -32.28
C GLN A 143 14.83 -8.45 -31.50
N GLY A 144 14.48 -9.65 -31.97
CA GLY A 144 14.81 -10.92 -31.28
C GLY A 144 14.19 -11.04 -29.88
N LEU A 145 13.07 -10.34 -29.65
CA LEU A 145 12.38 -10.36 -28.36
C LEU A 145 11.54 -11.65 -28.20
N ALA A 146 11.36 -12.10 -26.97
CA ALA A 146 10.46 -13.21 -26.67
C ALA A 146 9.03 -12.88 -27.13
N GLU A 147 8.27 -13.92 -27.52
CA GLU A 147 6.90 -13.77 -28.03
C GLU A 147 5.98 -13.02 -27.04
N ASN A 148 6.18 -13.27 -25.74
CA ASN A 148 5.45 -12.64 -24.64
C ASN A 148 6.15 -11.41 -24.05
N ALA A 149 7.10 -10.79 -24.76
CA ALA A 149 7.78 -9.59 -24.26
C ALA A 149 6.78 -8.42 -24.08
N PRO A 150 6.84 -7.67 -22.97
CA PRO A 150 5.96 -6.53 -22.75
C PRO A 150 6.17 -5.46 -23.84
N VAL A 151 5.07 -4.89 -24.30
CA VAL A 151 5.06 -3.81 -25.32
C VAL A 151 4.53 -2.55 -24.67
N TYR A 152 5.13 -1.44 -25.06
CA TYR A 152 4.74 -0.10 -24.65
C TYR A 152 4.51 0.77 -25.87
N LEU A 153 3.51 1.64 -25.79
CA LEU A 153 3.28 2.68 -26.77
C LEU A 153 3.82 4.01 -26.23
N GLU A 154 4.57 4.72 -27.05
CA GLU A 154 5.09 6.03 -26.71
C GLU A 154 4.02 7.11 -26.89
N ARG A 155 3.88 7.98 -25.88
CA ARG A 155 3.13 9.23 -25.97
C ARG A 155 3.82 10.31 -25.14
N LEU A 156 4.18 11.43 -25.75
CA LEU A 156 4.75 12.59 -25.05
C LEU A 156 5.93 12.23 -24.10
N GLY A 157 6.83 11.34 -24.54
CA GLY A 157 7.99 10.88 -23.75
C GLY A 157 7.65 9.93 -22.59
N ARG A 158 6.43 9.39 -22.56
CA ARG A 158 5.99 8.36 -21.61
C ARG A 158 5.66 7.06 -22.34
N ALA A 159 5.82 5.96 -21.63
CA ALA A 159 5.49 4.64 -22.11
C ALA A 159 4.18 4.17 -21.46
N HIS A 160 3.17 3.91 -22.29
CA HIS A 160 1.91 3.34 -21.87
C HIS A 160 1.93 1.83 -22.12
N PRO A 161 1.66 0.99 -21.11
CA PRO A 161 1.75 -0.45 -21.25
C PRO A 161 0.59 -0.99 -22.11
N VAL A 162 0.93 -1.83 -23.09
CA VAL A 162 -0.06 -2.61 -23.84
C VAL A 162 -0.60 -3.73 -22.96
N HIS A 163 -1.92 -3.88 -22.92
CA HIS A 163 -2.58 -4.86 -22.09
C HIS A 163 -2.49 -6.24 -22.75
N GLY A 164 -1.64 -7.11 -22.19
CA GLY A 164 -1.38 -8.44 -22.73
C GLY A 164 -0.63 -9.35 -21.74
N PRO A 165 -0.29 -10.59 -22.15
CA PRO A 165 0.30 -11.59 -21.27
C PRO A 165 1.66 -11.15 -20.69
N GLY A 166 2.49 -10.46 -21.49
CA GLY A 166 3.77 -9.93 -21.04
C GLY A 166 3.66 -8.92 -19.90
N LEU A 167 2.64 -8.05 -19.95
CA LEU A 167 2.37 -7.09 -18.89
C LEU A 167 1.96 -7.80 -17.59
N LEU A 168 1.12 -8.83 -17.67
CA LEU A 168 0.67 -9.59 -16.51
C LEU A 168 1.83 -10.31 -15.80
N ALA A 169 2.74 -10.92 -16.57
CA ALA A 169 3.93 -11.55 -16.02
C ALA A 169 4.82 -10.53 -15.28
N MET A 170 5.03 -9.35 -15.88
CA MET A 170 5.78 -8.27 -15.25
C MET A 170 5.10 -7.74 -13.98
N GLN A 171 3.78 -7.54 -14.01
CA GLN A 171 3.01 -7.09 -12.84
C GLN A 171 3.08 -8.09 -11.68
N ARG A 172 3.02 -9.40 -11.96
CA ARG A 172 3.19 -10.42 -10.91
C ARG A 172 4.55 -10.34 -10.24
N ARG A 173 5.61 -10.22 -11.03
CA ARG A 173 6.98 -10.05 -10.49
C ARG A 173 7.10 -8.77 -9.66
N GLN A 174 6.49 -7.69 -10.13
CA GLN A 174 6.50 -6.42 -9.41
C GLN A 174 5.75 -6.49 -8.07
N ARG A 175 4.64 -7.22 -7.98
CA ARG A 175 3.92 -7.40 -6.71
C ARG A 175 4.77 -8.07 -5.64
N TRP A 176 5.64 -9.00 -6.01
CA TRP A 176 6.59 -9.61 -5.09
C TRP A 176 7.63 -8.60 -4.60
N ILE A 177 8.16 -7.77 -5.50
CA ILE A 177 9.09 -6.69 -5.14
C ILE A 177 8.42 -5.66 -4.22
N ASP A 178 7.18 -5.28 -4.54
CA ASP A 178 6.39 -4.36 -3.72
C ASP A 178 6.16 -4.96 -2.33
N GLY A 179 5.81 -6.25 -2.24
CA GLY A 179 5.64 -6.96 -0.98
C GLY A 179 6.92 -6.99 -0.14
N ALA A 180 8.06 -7.29 -0.77
CA ALA A 180 9.36 -7.26 -0.10
C ALA A 180 9.75 -5.85 0.36
N ALA A 181 9.50 -4.83 -0.46
CA ALA A 181 9.76 -3.43 -0.13
C ALA A 181 8.92 -2.96 1.06
N ILE A 182 7.61 -3.28 1.06
CA ILE A 182 6.71 -2.98 2.17
C ILE A 182 7.16 -3.69 3.45
N ALA A 183 7.50 -4.98 3.36
CA ALA A 183 7.99 -5.75 4.51
C ALA A 183 9.28 -5.14 5.09
N GLY A 184 10.22 -4.74 4.23
CA GLY A 184 11.44 -4.05 4.65
C GLY A 184 11.14 -2.71 5.33
N LEU A 185 10.21 -1.92 4.78
CA LEU A 185 9.80 -0.64 5.36
C LEU A 185 9.14 -0.83 6.73
N LEU A 186 8.29 -1.85 6.89
CA LEU A 186 7.70 -2.22 8.17
C LEU A 186 8.75 -2.67 9.19
N LEU A 187 9.78 -3.41 8.76
CA LEU A 187 10.87 -3.83 9.62
C LEU A 187 11.69 -2.62 10.11
N ILE A 188 12.02 -1.69 9.21
CA ILE A 188 12.70 -0.43 9.58
C ILE A 188 11.86 0.37 10.57
N LEU A 189 10.55 0.48 10.31
CA LEU A 189 9.63 1.21 11.19
C LEU A 189 9.53 0.53 12.57
N ALA A 190 9.48 -0.80 12.62
CA ALA A 190 9.52 -1.55 13.88
C ALA A 190 10.84 -1.34 14.63
N ALA A 191 11.98 -1.36 13.93
CA ALA A 191 13.31 -1.13 14.50
C ALA A 191 13.49 0.30 15.03
N LEU A 192 12.82 1.29 14.43
CA LEU A 192 12.81 2.67 14.91
C LEU A 192 11.84 2.87 16.08
N ALA A 193 10.74 2.11 16.13
CA ALA A 193 9.74 2.19 17.19
C ALA A 193 10.18 1.45 18.48
N THR A 194 10.98 0.39 18.37
CA THR A 194 11.48 -0.37 19.53
C THR A 194 12.21 0.48 20.57
N PRO A 195 13.18 1.36 20.23
CA PRO A 195 13.85 2.20 21.24
C PRO A 195 12.90 3.23 21.87
N ALA A 196 11.86 3.69 21.16
CA ALA A 196 10.87 4.61 21.69
C ALA A 196 9.90 3.94 22.69
N LEU A 197 9.61 2.65 22.49
CA LEU A 197 8.71 1.87 23.36
C LEU A 197 9.45 1.23 24.55
N MET A 198 10.76 0.99 24.43
CA MET A 198 11.61 0.43 25.50
C MET A 198 11.50 1.18 26.84
N PRO A 199 11.52 2.53 26.93
CA PRO A 199 11.36 3.23 28.21
C PRO A 199 9.98 3.04 28.85
N LEU A 200 8.92 2.84 28.05
CA LEU A 200 7.57 2.56 28.56
C LEU A 200 7.47 1.14 29.14
N VAL A 201 8.13 0.17 28.49
CA VAL A 201 8.23 -1.20 28.99
C VAL A 201 9.03 -1.26 30.29
N LEU A 202 10.16 -0.54 30.37
CA LEU A 202 10.95 -0.44 31.61
C LEU A 202 10.16 0.19 32.75
N LYS A 203 9.38 1.25 32.49
CA LYS A 203 8.48 1.84 33.50
C LYS A 203 7.43 0.85 33.98
N ARG A 204 6.82 0.08 33.06
CA ARG A 204 5.82 -0.93 33.41
C ARG A 204 6.43 -2.06 34.23
N GLN A 205 7.63 -2.54 33.87
CA GLN A 205 8.36 -3.55 34.64
C GLN A 205 8.77 -3.05 36.02
N ALA A 206 9.19 -1.78 36.14
CA ALA A 206 9.49 -1.16 37.43
C ALA A 206 8.25 -1.07 38.33
N VAL A 207 7.10 -0.68 37.77
CA VAL A 207 5.81 -0.64 38.51
C VAL A 207 5.37 -2.05 38.92
N VAL A 208 5.49 -3.04 38.04
CA VAL A 208 5.15 -4.43 38.36
C VAL A 208 6.06 -5.00 39.45
N ARG A 209 7.38 -4.73 39.39
CA ARG A 209 8.32 -5.13 40.45
C ARG A 209 8.05 -4.41 41.77
N ALA A 210 7.69 -3.12 41.73
CA ALA A 210 7.31 -2.36 42.91
C ALA A 210 6.02 -2.91 43.54
N LEU A 211 5.01 -3.24 42.73
CA LEU A 211 3.78 -3.90 43.20
C LEU A 211 4.05 -5.30 43.77
N GLN A 212 4.95 -6.07 43.15
CA GLN A 212 5.37 -7.37 43.67
C GLN A 212 6.08 -7.21 45.03
N HIS A 213 6.97 -6.23 45.19
CA HIS A 213 7.59 -5.93 46.48
C HIS A 213 6.57 -5.51 47.54
N VAL A 214 5.60 -4.64 47.21
CA VAL A 214 4.54 -4.25 48.16
C VAL A 214 3.67 -5.46 48.53
N SER A 215 3.29 -6.29 47.56
CA SER A 215 2.52 -7.52 47.82
C SER A 215 3.29 -8.57 48.63
N SER A 216 4.63 -8.56 48.57
CA SER A 216 5.48 -9.42 49.39
C SER A 216 5.67 -8.91 50.83
N ILE A 217 5.38 -7.64 51.08
CA ILE A 217 5.45 -7.00 52.41
C ILE A 217 4.10 -7.06 53.13
N ASP A 218 2.98 -7.16 52.39
CA ASP A 218 1.63 -7.33 52.94
C ASP A 218 1.48 -8.47 53.97
N PRO A 219 2.06 -9.68 53.78
CA PRO A 219 1.97 -10.75 54.79
C PRO A 219 2.73 -10.44 56.09
N GLN A 220 3.68 -9.50 56.08
CA GLN A 220 4.41 -9.08 57.30
C GLN A 220 3.69 -7.97 58.07
N ALA A 221 2.76 -7.25 57.42
CA ALA A 221 1.93 -6.23 58.07
C ALA A 221 0.68 -6.81 58.76
N ALA A 222 0.25 -8.01 58.37
CA ALA A 222 -0.86 -8.73 58.99
C ALA A 222 -0.70 -8.95 60.52
N PRO A 223 0.43 -9.44 61.04
CA PRO A 223 0.61 -9.62 62.49
C PRO A 223 0.67 -8.28 63.25
N LEU A 224 1.19 -7.21 62.64
CA LEU A 224 1.26 -5.88 63.26
C LEU A 224 -0.12 -5.23 63.41
N ARG A 225 -1.05 -5.49 62.48
CA ARG A 225 -2.45 -5.04 62.58
C ARG A 225 -3.17 -5.72 63.74
N VAL A 226 -2.97 -7.03 63.91
CA VAL A 226 -3.54 -7.79 65.04
C VAL A 226 -2.99 -7.27 66.37
N GLN A 227 -1.69 -6.98 66.47
CA GLN A 227 -1.10 -6.40 67.68
C GLN A 227 -1.63 -5.00 68.00
N LEU A 228 -1.84 -4.14 66.99
CA LEU A 228 -2.43 -2.82 67.18
C LEU A 228 -3.90 -2.90 67.62
N ASP A 229 -4.67 -3.84 67.09
CA ASP A 229 -6.06 -4.04 67.47
C ASP A 229 -6.17 -4.64 68.89
N GLU A 230 -5.26 -5.53 69.28
CA GLU A 230 -5.15 -5.98 70.68
C GLU A 230 -4.78 -4.83 71.63
N LEU A 231 -3.86 -3.95 71.24
CA LEU A 231 -3.51 -2.78 72.06
C LEU A 231 -4.67 -1.79 72.17
N ARG A 232 -5.45 -1.58 71.10
CA ARG A 232 -6.66 -0.76 71.14
C ARG A 232 -7.76 -1.39 72.00
N ALA A 233 -7.93 -2.71 71.93
CA ALA A 233 -8.88 -3.43 72.78
C ALA A 233 -8.50 -3.30 74.27
N ARG A 234 -7.21 -3.45 74.60
CA ARG A 234 -6.71 -3.26 75.97
C ARG A 234 -6.84 -1.81 76.45
N ALA A 235 -6.59 -0.84 75.58
CA ALA A 235 -6.80 0.58 75.89
C ALA A 235 -8.28 0.90 76.14
N GLY A 236 -9.20 0.33 75.35
CA GLY A 236 -10.65 0.49 75.54
C GLY A 236 -11.13 -0.12 76.86
N VAL A 237 -10.62 -1.29 77.24
CA VAL A 237 -10.93 -1.92 78.54
C VAL A 237 -10.39 -1.09 79.70
N ALA A 238 -9.15 -0.59 79.61
CA ALA A 238 -8.57 0.30 80.62
C ALA A 238 -9.36 1.62 80.76
N GLN A 239 -9.88 2.14 79.66
CA GLN A 239 -10.70 3.35 79.64
C GLN A 239 -12.09 3.12 80.25
N ASN A 240 -12.71 1.96 79.98
CA ASN A 240 -13.98 1.57 80.60
C ASN A 240 -13.84 1.30 82.10
N LEU A 241 -12.71 0.74 82.56
CA LEU A 241 -12.42 0.57 83.99
C LEU A 241 -12.22 1.91 84.70
N ARG A 242 -11.57 2.88 84.05
CA ARG A 242 -11.45 4.25 84.59
C ARG A 242 -12.81 4.98 84.66
N GLN A 243 -13.68 4.79 83.67
CA GLN A 243 -15.03 5.36 83.70
C GLN A 243 -15.93 4.70 84.75
N GLY A 244 -15.80 3.38 84.96
CA GLY A 244 -16.51 2.66 86.02
C GLY A 244 -16.07 3.05 87.44
N GLN A 245 -14.78 3.34 87.65
CA GLN A 245 -14.27 3.87 88.92
C GLN A 245 -14.67 5.34 89.15
N ALA A 246 -14.79 6.15 88.10
CA ALA A 246 -15.28 7.53 88.21
C ALA A 246 -16.80 7.62 88.43
N GLY A 247 -17.57 6.59 88.04
CA GLY A 247 -19.01 6.48 88.28
C GLY A 247 -19.40 5.82 89.62
N SER A 248 -18.42 5.38 90.42
CA SER A 248 -18.64 4.75 91.72
C SER A 248 -17.97 5.55 92.85
N LEU A 249 -18.38 6.81 92.99
CA LEU A 249 -18.22 7.57 94.23
C LEU A 249 -19.57 8.24 94.53
N PRO A 250 -20.23 7.93 95.67
CA PRO A 250 -21.38 8.68 96.16
C PRO A 250 -20.99 10.10 96.61
#